data_AF-A0A1G3J2Q5-F1
#
_entry.id   AF-A0A1G3J2Q5-F1
#
_cell.length_a   1.000
_cell.length_b   1.000
_cell.length_c   1.000
_cell.angle_alpha   90.00
_cell.angle_beta   90.00
_cell.angle_gamma   90.00
#
_symmetry.space_group_name_H-M   'P 1'
#
loop_
_entity.id
_entity.type
_entity.pdbx_description
1 polymer ?
#
loop_
_entity_poly.entity_id
_entity_poly.type
_entity_poly.pdbx_seq_one_letter_code
_entity_poly.pdbx_strand_id
1 'polypeptide(L)'
;MNLNDLNFLPEWDESRYKVGPGDAAEEWRRGPARAIAKAMYNQWREVFGLVIAFAENLADDGEETHPASTKALIYENVMIVAPKIIGAISMDLYVLKMENASNIRTNAKQMMEQIGFAVLMGWADESHKQVIEEALYKFRELYKQWVSTFQKDAYEDEWGLFV
;
A
#
# COMPACT_ATOMS: atom_id res chain seq x y z
N MET A 1 -3.86 20.64 -11.22
CA MET A 1 -3.18 20.20 -9.98
C MET A 1 -2.08 19.24 -10.38
N ASN A 2 -0.83 19.42 -9.92
CA ASN A 2 0.25 18.49 -10.21
C ASN A 2 0.12 17.28 -9.27
N LEU A 3 0.07 16.06 -9.82
CA LEU A 3 -0.05 14.83 -9.02
C LEU A 3 1.11 14.66 -8.03
N ASN A 4 2.29 15.22 -8.34
CA ASN A 4 3.44 15.19 -7.45
C ASN A 4 3.23 16.05 -6.19
N ASP A 5 2.37 17.07 -6.23
CA ASP A 5 2.08 17.90 -5.06
C ASP A 5 1.12 17.19 -4.09
N LEU A 6 0.37 16.19 -4.57
CA LEU A 6 -0.55 15.39 -3.77
C LEU A 6 0.12 14.18 -3.10
N ASN A 7 1.21 13.70 -3.69
CA ASN A 7 1.93 12.55 -3.19
C ASN A 7 3.03 12.96 -2.21
N PHE A 8 2.67 13.12 -0.94
CA PHE A 8 3.62 13.44 0.12
C PHE A 8 4.44 12.23 0.59
N LEU A 9 4.23 11.03 0.02
CA LEU A 9 5.07 9.89 0.37
C LEU A 9 6.51 10.14 -0.09
N PRO A 10 7.51 9.92 0.78
CA PRO A 10 8.91 10.14 0.44
C PRO A 10 9.33 9.24 -0.71
N GLU A 11 10.41 9.61 -1.40
CA GLU A 11 11.04 8.70 -2.33
C GLU A 11 11.68 7.52 -1.60
N TRP A 12 11.85 6.40 -2.32
CA TRP A 12 12.57 5.25 -1.77
C TRP A 12 14.03 5.62 -1.50
N ASP A 13 14.46 5.40 -0.27
CA ASP A 13 15.81 5.70 0.19
C ASP A 13 16.54 4.41 0.60
N GLU A 14 17.44 3.95 -0.27
CA GLU A 14 18.25 2.74 -0.05
C GLU A 14 19.14 2.84 1.18
N SER A 15 19.51 4.06 1.60
CA SER A 15 20.42 4.25 2.74
C SER A 15 19.80 3.81 4.06
N ARG A 16 18.46 3.80 4.17
CA ARG A 16 17.72 3.37 5.36
C ARG A 16 17.89 1.90 5.70
N TYR A 17 18.33 1.08 4.73
CA TYR A 17 18.37 -0.38 4.84
C TYR A 17 19.80 -0.94 4.79
N LYS A 18 20.83 -0.09 4.84
CA LYS A 18 22.23 -0.52 4.89
C LYS A 18 22.71 -0.49 6.34
N VAL A 19 22.54 -1.60 7.08
CA VAL A 19 22.90 -1.65 8.51
C VAL A 19 24.15 -2.52 8.72
N GLY A 20 25.31 -1.89 8.52
CA GLY A 20 26.60 -2.41 8.98
C GLY A 20 27.16 -3.65 8.23
N PRO A 21 28.33 -4.16 8.67
CA PRO A 21 29.10 -5.18 7.94
C PRO A 21 28.38 -6.53 7.80
N GLY A 22 27.46 -6.87 8.71
CA GLY A 22 26.70 -8.12 8.69
C GLY A 22 25.63 -8.16 7.59
N ASP A 23 24.93 -7.05 7.34
CA ASP A 23 23.93 -6.96 6.28
C ASP A 23 24.55 -7.04 4.88
N ALA A 24 25.78 -6.53 4.71
CA ALA A 24 26.49 -6.62 3.43
C ALA A 24 26.78 -8.08 3.02
N ALA A 25 27.01 -8.97 4.00
CA ALA A 25 27.21 -10.40 3.75
C ALA A 25 25.90 -11.13 3.40
N GLU A 26 24.75 -10.62 3.84
CA GLU A 26 23.42 -11.17 3.52
C GLU A 26 22.72 -10.48 2.33
N GLU A 27 23.37 -9.52 1.68
CA GLU A 27 22.82 -8.74 0.57
C GLU A 27 22.30 -9.62 -0.57
N TRP A 28 23.00 -10.71 -0.89
CA TRP A 28 22.59 -11.66 -1.93
C TRP A 28 21.27 -12.37 -1.60
N ARG A 29 20.95 -12.56 -0.31
CA ARG A 29 19.72 -13.18 0.18
C ARG A 29 18.58 -12.17 0.26
N ARG A 30 18.86 -10.97 0.80
CA ARG A 30 17.86 -9.91 1.05
C ARG A 30 17.57 -9.04 -0.17
N GLY A 31 18.52 -8.95 -1.11
CA GLY A 31 18.49 -8.09 -2.29
C GLY A 31 17.27 -8.30 -3.19
N PRO A 32 16.92 -9.53 -3.60
CA PRO A 32 15.76 -9.78 -4.46
C PRO A 32 14.45 -9.31 -3.83
N ALA A 33 14.21 -9.62 -2.55
CA ALA A 33 13.01 -9.20 -1.84
C ALA A 33 12.93 -7.67 -1.70
N ARG A 34 14.06 -7.00 -1.43
CA ARG A 34 14.13 -5.54 -1.37
C ARG A 34 13.87 -4.87 -2.72
N ALA A 35 14.40 -5.43 -3.81
CA ALA A 35 14.16 -4.90 -5.15
C ALA A 35 12.67 -4.95 -5.51
N ILE A 36 11.99 -6.06 -5.20
CA ILE A 36 10.54 -6.19 -5.42
C ILE A 36 9.79 -5.21 -4.50
N ALA A 37 10.19 -5.09 -3.22
CA ALA A 37 9.55 -4.17 -2.29
C ALA A 37 9.68 -2.70 -2.71
N LYS A 38 10.84 -2.31 -3.27
CA LYS A 38 11.05 -0.99 -3.86
C LYS A 38 10.13 -0.74 -5.05
N ALA A 39 10.04 -1.70 -5.98
CA ALA A 39 9.14 -1.61 -7.12
C ALA A 39 7.68 -1.49 -6.66
N MET A 40 7.28 -2.31 -5.69
CA MET A 40 5.96 -2.29 -5.07
C MET A 40 5.65 -0.96 -4.39
N TYR A 41 6.60 -0.39 -3.63
CA TYR A 41 6.47 0.92 -2.99
C TYR A 41 6.29 2.04 -4.02
N ASN A 42 7.09 2.04 -5.08
CA ASN A 42 6.97 3.05 -6.14
C ASN A 42 5.64 2.92 -6.89
N GLN A 43 5.17 1.70 -7.15
CA GLN A 43 3.85 1.49 -7.72
C GLN A 43 2.73 1.95 -6.75
N TRP A 44 2.91 1.74 -5.44
CA TRP A 44 1.98 2.27 -4.46
C TRP A 44 1.96 3.80 -4.42
N ARG A 45 3.12 4.45 -4.60
CA ARG A 45 3.17 5.93 -4.72
C ARG A 45 2.32 6.43 -5.88
N GLU A 46 2.28 5.72 -7.01
CA GLU A 46 1.36 6.04 -8.11
C GLU A 46 -0.10 5.89 -7.70
N VAL A 47 -0.48 4.74 -7.11
CA VAL A 47 -1.83 4.49 -6.59
C VAL A 47 -2.24 5.58 -5.58
N PHE A 48 -1.33 5.91 -4.67
CA PHE A 48 -1.53 6.93 -3.64
C PHE A 48 -1.89 8.27 -4.27
N GLY A 49 -1.09 8.76 -5.22
CA GLY A 49 -1.37 10.04 -5.89
C GLY A 49 -2.73 10.08 -6.58
N LEU A 50 -3.10 8.98 -7.28
CA LEU A 50 -4.40 8.86 -7.93
C LEU A 50 -5.57 8.85 -6.94
N VAL A 51 -5.41 8.12 -5.82
CA VAL A 51 -6.44 8.01 -4.77
C VAL A 51 -6.63 9.32 -4.03
N ILE A 52 -5.54 10.04 -3.71
CA ILE A 52 -5.63 11.37 -3.11
C ILE A 52 -6.32 12.33 -4.08
N ALA A 53 -5.95 12.32 -5.37
CA ALA A 53 -6.61 13.15 -6.37
C ALA A 53 -8.11 12.84 -6.48
N PHE A 54 -8.49 11.55 -6.47
CA PHE A 54 -9.89 11.13 -6.46
C PHE A 54 -10.64 11.67 -5.24
N ALA A 55 -10.08 11.48 -4.05
CA ALA A 55 -10.74 11.83 -2.80
C ALA A 55 -10.82 13.36 -2.58
N GLU A 56 -9.86 14.14 -3.10
CA GLU A 56 -9.91 15.61 -3.09
C GLU A 56 -10.94 16.17 -4.08
N ASN A 57 -11.35 15.41 -5.10
CA ASN A 57 -12.29 15.86 -6.15
C ASN A 57 -13.67 15.19 -6.08
N LEU A 58 -14.04 14.62 -4.93
CA LEU A 58 -15.41 14.15 -4.72
C LEU A 58 -16.39 15.32 -4.87
N ALA A 59 -17.45 15.11 -5.65
CA ALA A 59 -18.51 16.09 -5.81
C ALA A 59 -19.31 16.24 -4.51
N ASP A 60 -19.78 17.47 -4.27
CA ASP A 60 -20.70 17.79 -3.19
C ASP A 60 -22.10 17.21 -3.50
N ASP A 61 -22.73 16.60 -2.51
CA ASP A 61 -24.10 16.08 -2.59
C ASP A 61 -25.14 17.02 -1.95
N GLY A 62 -24.71 18.21 -1.53
CA GLY A 62 -25.52 19.17 -0.77
C GLY A 62 -25.56 18.88 0.74
N GLU A 63 -24.93 17.78 1.18
CA GLU A 63 -24.79 17.38 2.57
C GLU A 63 -23.30 17.29 2.92
N GLU A 64 -22.79 18.30 3.63
CA GLU A 64 -21.35 18.48 3.89
C GLU A 64 -20.67 17.25 4.53
N THR A 65 -21.43 16.36 5.17
CA THR A 65 -20.90 15.24 5.96
C THR A 65 -20.62 13.96 5.17
N HIS A 66 -21.37 13.62 4.11
CA HIS A 66 -21.21 12.29 3.49
C HIS A 66 -19.95 12.18 2.63
N PRO A 67 -19.71 13.07 1.64
CA PRO A 67 -18.48 13.00 0.85
C PRO A 67 -17.23 13.19 1.72
N ALA A 68 -17.32 14.04 2.75
CA ALA A 68 -16.24 14.27 3.71
C ALA A 68 -15.92 13.02 4.54
N SER A 69 -16.94 12.29 5.01
CA SER A 69 -16.75 11.04 5.78
C SER A 69 -16.15 9.94 4.90
N THR A 70 -16.62 9.79 3.67
CA THR A 70 -16.05 8.83 2.70
C THR A 70 -14.61 9.18 2.35
N LYS A 71 -14.30 10.47 2.15
CA LYS A 71 -12.92 10.95 1.96
C LYS A 71 -12.02 10.57 3.14
N ALA A 72 -12.49 10.75 4.37
CA ALA A 72 -11.72 10.38 5.57
C ALA A 72 -11.42 8.87 5.62
N LEU A 73 -12.39 8.01 5.28
CA LEU A 73 -12.19 6.56 5.23
C LEU A 73 -11.23 6.14 4.11
N ILE A 74 -11.27 6.80 2.94
CA ILE A 74 -10.28 6.58 1.88
C ILE A 74 -8.88 6.93 2.39
N TYR A 75 -8.74 8.05 3.10
CA TYR A 75 -7.46 8.52 3.65
C TYR A 75 -6.88 7.59 4.70
N GLU A 76 -7.70 7.12 5.64
CA GLU A 76 -7.27 6.16 6.64
C GLU A 76 -6.61 4.93 5.97
N ASN A 77 -7.29 4.36 4.97
CA ASN A 77 -6.81 3.15 4.31
C ASN A 77 -5.57 3.39 3.44
N VAL A 78 -5.55 4.45 2.62
CA VAL A 78 -4.43 4.70 1.69
C VAL A 78 -3.14 5.03 2.44
N MET A 79 -3.23 5.68 3.61
CA MET A 79 -2.10 6.08 4.43
C MET A 79 -1.42 4.92 5.16
N ILE A 80 -2.15 3.82 5.44
CA ILE A 80 -1.61 2.68 6.19
C ILE A 80 -0.65 1.83 5.36
N VAL A 81 -0.86 1.71 4.05
CA VAL A 81 -0.15 0.73 3.21
C VAL A 81 1.36 1.01 3.14
N ALA A 82 1.78 2.25 2.84
CA ALA A 82 3.20 2.59 2.68
C ALA A 82 4.06 2.27 3.92
N PRO A 83 3.67 2.65 5.15
CA PRO A 83 4.37 2.24 6.37
C PRO A 83 4.50 0.72 6.54
N LYS A 84 3.49 -0.07 6.16
CA LYS A 84 3.53 -1.53 6.28
C LYS A 84 4.50 -2.18 5.30
N ILE A 85 4.63 -1.61 4.08
CA ILE A 85 5.65 -2.03 3.12
C ILE A 85 7.05 -1.81 3.73
N ILE A 86 7.31 -0.57 4.17
CA ILE A 86 8.59 -0.14 4.75
C ILE A 86 8.95 -0.99 5.99
N GLY A 87 7.98 -1.20 6.88
CA GLY A 87 8.18 -1.97 8.11
C GLY A 87 8.55 -3.43 7.86
N ALA A 88 7.85 -4.09 6.94
CA ALA A 88 8.10 -5.50 6.63
C ALA A 88 9.49 -5.77 6.02
N ILE A 89 10.08 -4.79 5.33
CA ILE A 89 11.45 -4.91 4.78
C ILE A 89 12.49 -4.96 5.91
N SER A 90 12.25 -4.24 7.00
CA SER A 90 13.17 -4.13 8.14
C SER A 90 13.03 -5.28 9.14
N MET A 91 12.14 -6.24 8.87
CA MET A 91 11.86 -7.38 9.74
C MET A 91 12.43 -8.67 9.14
N ASP A 92 12.80 -9.62 10.00
CA ASP A 92 13.22 -10.95 9.56
C ASP A 92 12.13 -12.02 9.79
N LEU A 93 11.32 -11.87 10.86
CA LEU A 93 10.31 -12.85 11.26
C LEU A 93 9.17 -12.99 10.23
N TYR A 94 8.88 -14.23 9.85
CA TYR A 94 7.83 -14.57 8.89
C TYR A 94 6.45 -14.04 9.31
N VAL A 95 6.05 -14.30 10.55
CA VAL A 95 4.73 -13.92 11.09
C VAL A 95 4.52 -12.41 11.00
N LEU A 96 5.53 -11.61 11.36
CA LEU A 96 5.46 -10.15 11.29
C LEU A 96 5.36 -9.63 9.84
N LYS A 97 6.08 -10.26 8.90
CA LYS A 97 5.96 -9.92 7.47
C LYS A 97 4.56 -10.24 6.94
N MET A 98 4.02 -11.40 7.31
CA MET A 98 2.68 -11.83 6.94
C MET A 98 1.60 -10.90 7.52
N GLU A 99 1.75 -10.44 8.76
CA GLU A 99 0.85 -9.48 9.38
C GLU A 99 0.84 -8.14 8.63
N ASN A 100 2.02 -7.61 8.27
CA ASN A 100 2.11 -6.40 7.45
C ASN A 100 1.49 -6.59 6.07
N ALA A 101 1.72 -7.75 5.42
CA ALA A 101 1.11 -8.08 4.14
C ALA A 101 -0.43 -8.16 4.22
N SER A 102 -0.96 -8.78 5.28
CA SER A 102 -2.40 -8.82 5.56
C SER A 102 -2.99 -7.42 5.70
N ASN A 103 -2.34 -6.55 6.47
CA ASN A 103 -2.74 -5.15 6.62
C ASN A 103 -2.74 -4.40 5.28
N ILE A 104 -1.71 -4.56 4.46
CA ILE A 104 -1.64 -3.98 3.11
C ILE A 104 -2.85 -4.39 2.27
N ARG A 105 -3.13 -5.70 2.21
CA ARG A 105 -4.25 -6.24 1.43
C ARG A 105 -5.60 -5.71 1.92
N THR A 106 -5.82 -5.71 3.23
CA THR A 106 -7.07 -5.26 3.85
C THR A 106 -7.34 -3.80 3.56
N ASN A 107 -6.35 -2.93 3.77
CA ASN A 107 -6.49 -1.49 3.53
C ASN A 107 -6.68 -1.17 2.04
N ALA A 108 -5.94 -1.84 1.14
CA ALA A 108 -6.15 -1.66 -0.30
C ALA A 108 -7.57 -2.05 -0.75
N LYS A 109 -8.14 -3.11 -0.15
CA LYS A 109 -9.51 -3.54 -0.43
C LYS A 109 -10.52 -2.52 0.11
N GLN A 110 -10.42 -2.13 1.39
CA GLN A 110 -11.33 -1.19 2.02
C GLN A 110 -11.31 0.19 1.34
N MET A 111 -10.13 0.65 0.92
CA MET A 111 -9.97 1.85 0.09
C MET A 111 -10.79 1.75 -1.20
N MET A 112 -10.67 0.64 -1.94
CA MET A 112 -11.43 0.45 -3.19
C MET A 112 -12.94 0.32 -2.96
N GLU A 113 -13.37 -0.26 -1.83
CA GLU A 113 -14.79 -0.31 -1.47
C GLU A 113 -15.36 1.09 -1.25
N GLN A 114 -14.61 1.99 -0.59
CA GLN A 114 -15.02 3.39 -0.42
C GLN A 114 -15.02 4.18 -1.74
N ILE A 115 -14.04 3.94 -2.61
CA ILE A 115 -14.01 4.52 -3.98
C ILE A 115 -15.23 4.04 -4.78
N GLY A 116 -15.55 2.74 -4.73
CA GLY A 116 -16.73 2.19 -5.37
C GLY A 116 -18.03 2.76 -4.82
N PHE A 117 -18.11 2.97 -3.50
CA PHE A 117 -19.24 3.62 -2.86
C PHE A 117 -19.40 5.07 -3.33
N ALA A 118 -18.32 5.85 -3.40
CA ALA A 118 -18.37 7.23 -3.90
C ALA A 118 -18.89 7.31 -5.35
N VAL A 119 -18.47 6.38 -6.21
CA VAL A 119 -18.99 6.29 -7.59
C VAL A 119 -20.47 5.90 -7.60
N LEU A 120 -20.88 4.93 -6.77
CA LEU A 120 -22.28 4.51 -6.64
C LEU A 120 -23.19 5.67 -6.21
N MET A 121 -22.70 6.54 -5.33
CA MET A 121 -23.41 7.74 -4.86
C MET A 121 -23.41 8.89 -5.88
N GLY A 122 -22.70 8.75 -7.00
CA GLY A 122 -22.59 9.78 -8.04
C GLY A 122 -21.62 10.92 -7.70
N TRP A 123 -20.75 10.73 -6.71
CA TRP A 123 -19.76 11.75 -6.30
C TRP A 123 -18.50 11.75 -7.17
N ALA A 124 -18.31 10.71 -7.97
CA ALA A 124 -17.21 10.62 -8.91
C ALA A 124 -17.58 9.71 -10.09
N ASP A 125 -16.97 9.95 -11.25
CA ASP A 125 -17.17 9.11 -12.43
C ASP A 125 -16.48 7.74 -12.31
N GLU A 126 -17.10 6.71 -12.88
CA GLU A 126 -16.54 5.34 -12.95
C GLU A 126 -15.17 5.31 -13.66
N SER A 127 -14.92 6.23 -14.60
CA SER A 127 -13.63 6.35 -15.29
C SER A 127 -12.48 6.67 -14.33
N HIS A 128 -12.71 7.47 -13.28
CA HIS A 128 -11.67 7.75 -12.28
C HIS A 128 -11.33 6.51 -11.46
N LYS A 129 -12.34 5.73 -11.09
CA LYS A 129 -12.15 4.45 -10.39
C LYS A 129 -11.37 3.46 -11.26
N GLN A 130 -11.68 3.35 -12.55
CA GLN A 130 -10.97 2.45 -13.47
C GLN A 130 -9.47 2.74 -13.54
N VAL A 131 -9.07 4.01 -13.59
CA VAL A 131 -7.65 4.41 -13.58
C VAL A 131 -6.94 3.93 -12.30
N ILE A 132 -7.61 4.01 -11.15
CA ILE A 132 -7.07 3.51 -9.88
C ILE A 132 -7.00 1.97 -9.88
N GLU A 133 -8.01 1.28 -10.41
CA GLU A 133 -8.04 -0.18 -10.52
C GLU A 133 -6.89 -0.72 -11.36
N GLU A 134 -6.56 -0.07 -12.47
CA GLU A 134 -5.41 -0.42 -13.31
C GLU A 134 -4.07 -0.25 -12.59
N ALA A 135 -3.88 0.87 -11.89
CA ALA A 135 -2.67 1.09 -11.09
C ALA A 135 -2.56 0.08 -9.94
N LEU A 136 -3.69 -0.23 -9.29
CA LEU A 136 -3.75 -1.20 -8.20
C LEU A 136 -3.54 -2.63 -8.68
N TYR A 137 -3.94 -2.95 -9.93
CA TYR A 137 -3.63 -4.24 -10.54
C TYR A 137 -2.12 -4.46 -10.65
N LYS A 138 -1.37 -3.47 -11.16
CA LYS A 138 0.11 -3.52 -11.21
C LYS A 138 0.71 -3.70 -9.81
N PHE A 139 0.20 -2.94 -8.83
CA PHE A 139 0.63 -3.07 -7.43
C PHE A 139 0.40 -4.49 -6.89
N ARG A 140 -0.76 -5.08 -7.15
CA ARG A 140 -1.13 -6.42 -6.69
C ARG A 140 -0.24 -7.52 -7.28
N GLU A 141 0.18 -7.40 -8.54
CA GLU A 141 1.14 -8.35 -9.12
C GLU A 141 2.51 -8.27 -8.46
N LEU A 142 2.97 -7.06 -8.10
CA LEU A 142 4.20 -6.88 -7.30
C LEU A 142 4.03 -7.41 -5.88
N TYR A 143 2.87 -7.19 -5.26
CA TYR A 143 2.55 -7.72 -3.93
C TYR A 143 2.61 -9.24 -3.87
N LYS A 144 2.06 -9.94 -4.87
CA LYS A 144 2.15 -11.41 -4.94
C LYS A 144 3.60 -11.90 -5.01
N GLN A 145 4.41 -11.25 -5.85
CA GLN A 145 5.84 -11.56 -5.98
C GLN A 145 6.61 -11.24 -4.71
N TRP A 146 6.22 -10.20 -3.99
CA TRP A 146 6.85 -9.82 -2.73
C TRP A 146 6.55 -10.83 -1.62
N VAL A 147 5.27 -11.20 -1.44
CA VAL A 147 4.87 -12.20 -0.42
C VAL A 147 5.48 -13.57 -0.69
N SER A 148 5.67 -13.96 -1.96
CA SER A 148 6.32 -15.24 -2.29
C SER A 148 7.80 -15.29 -1.89
N THR A 149 8.41 -14.16 -1.53
CA THR A 149 9.79 -14.12 -1.00
C THR A 149 9.85 -14.42 0.50
N PHE A 150 8.71 -14.48 1.20
CA PHE A 150 8.68 -14.71 2.63
C PHE A 150 8.97 -16.17 2.94
N GLN A 151 9.96 -16.40 3.79
CA GLN A 151 10.36 -17.74 4.21
C GLN A 151 9.84 -17.98 5.62
N LYS A 152 9.09 -19.06 5.79
CA LYS A 152 8.62 -19.48 7.11
C LYS A 152 9.82 -19.87 7.98
N ASP A 153 9.84 -19.36 9.21
CA ASP A 153 10.83 -19.69 10.22
C ASP A 153 10.23 -20.61 11.30
N ALA A 154 10.97 -20.86 12.39
CA ALA A 154 10.51 -21.72 13.48
C ALA A 154 9.57 -21.01 14.46
N TYR A 155 9.32 -19.71 14.32
CA TYR A 155 8.42 -18.98 15.20
C TYR A 155 6.97 -19.27 14.79
N GLU A 156 6.19 -19.74 15.76
CA GLU A 156 4.76 -20.00 15.57
C GLU A 156 3.95 -18.71 15.74
N ASP A 157 2.92 -18.56 14.92
CA ASP A 157 1.91 -17.53 15.12
C ASP A 157 0.93 -17.98 16.22
N GLU A 158 0.98 -17.31 17.38
CA GLU A 158 0.12 -17.61 18.53
C GLU A 158 -1.37 -17.44 18.23
N TRP A 159 -1.72 -16.67 17.20
CA TRP A 159 -3.11 -16.46 16.79
C TRP A 159 -3.59 -17.50 15.76
N GLY A 160 -2.69 -18.32 15.21
CA GLY A 160 -3.00 -19.38 14.25
C GLY A 160 -3.48 -18.88 12.89
N LEU A 161 -3.17 -17.63 12.51
CA LEU A 161 -3.56 -17.01 11.25
C LEU A 161 -2.56 -17.27 10.12
N PHE A 162 -1.27 -17.39 10.46
CA PHE A 162 -0.17 -17.53 9.51
C PHE A 162 0.58 -18.86 9.71
N VAL A 163 -0.04 -19.94 9.22
CA VAL A 163 0.49 -21.31 9.24
C VAL A 163 1.32 -21.67 8.02
#